data_AF-A0AAW2ISH5-F1
#
_entry.id   AF-A0AAW2ISH5-F1
#
_cell.length_a   1.000
_cell.length_b   1.000
_cell.length_c   1.000
_cell.angle_alpha   90.00
_cell.angle_beta   90.00
_cell.angle_gamma   90.00
#
_symmetry.space_group_name_H-M   'P 1'
#
loop_
_entity.id
_entity.type
_entity.pdbx_description
1 polymer ?
#
loop_
_entity_poly.entity_id
_entity_poly.type
_entity_poly.pdbx_seq_one_letter_code
_entity_poly.pdbx_strand_id
1 'polypeptide(L)'
;MGQVRHRLRKDYGIEGGIPVVFSLEKPKAKLLPFKGPSGEEENPSDYQVVPGFRVRIIPVLGTIPAIFGQVMASYVVTQLAGLQVHMEPVVNFDMDHYHVLHQRLIEHEELQYGTAIQVQVDVEEVMYVAKELWHGRSARDQSPKDVGRGMWRSVKS
;
A
#
# COMPACT_ATOMS: atom_id res chain seq x y z
N MET A 1 -1.37 -7.73 -5.24
CA MET A 1 -1.42 -7.83 -3.76
C MET A 1 -2.71 -8.49 -3.23
N GLY A 2 -3.89 -8.18 -3.78
CA GLY A 2 -5.17 -8.73 -3.29
C GLY A 2 -5.27 -10.26 -3.27
N GLN A 3 -4.75 -10.94 -4.30
CA GLN A 3 -4.82 -12.42 -4.39
C GLN A 3 -3.98 -13.12 -3.30
N VAL A 4 -2.75 -12.65 -3.04
CA VAL A 4 -1.87 -13.23 -2.00
C VAL A 4 -2.46 -13.01 -0.61
N ARG A 5 -2.90 -11.79 -0.30
CA ARG A 5 -3.55 -11.47 0.98
C ARG A 5 -4.83 -12.28 1.20
N HIS A 6 -5.64 -12.44 0.15
CA HIS A 6 -6.87 -13.24 0.21
C HIS A 6 -6.57 -14.71 0.55
N ARG A 7 -5.58 -15.31 -0.11
CA ARG A 7 -5.17 -16.70 0.14
C ARG A 7 -4.59 -16.90 1.54
N LEU A 8 -3.71 -16.01 1.99
CA LEU A 8 -3.16 -16.06 3.35
C LEU A 8 -4.26 -16.05 4.41
N ARG A 9 -5.27 -15.18 4.24
CA ARG A 9 -6.41 -15.12 5.16
C ARG A 9 -7.29 -16.37 5.08
N LYS A 10 -7.65 -16.80 3.86
CA LYS A 10 -8.60 -17.90 3.63
C LYS A 10 -8.01 -19.25 4.03
N ASP A 11 -6.79 -19.52 3.59
CA ASP A 11 -6.21 -20.87 3.67
C ASP A 11 -5.42 -21.07 4.98
N TYR A 12 -4.92 -19.98 5.57
CA TYR A 12 -4.02 -20.03 6.74
C TYR A 12 -4.46 -19.16 7.92
N GLY A 13 -5.57 -18.41 7.80
CA GLY A 13 -5.99 -17.47 8.85
C GLY A 13 -5.00 -16.32 9.09
N ILE A 14 -4.03 -16.11 8.19
CA ILE A 14 -2.99 -15.11 8.35
C ILE A 14 -3.51 -13.77 7.87
N GLU A 15 -3.62 -12.84 8.82
CA GLU A 15 -4.25 -11.54 8.62
C GLU A 15 -3.24 -10.41 8.36
N GLY A 16 -1.99 -10.57 8.78
CA GLY A 16 -0.95 -9.54 8.73
C GLY A 16 0.36 -10.01 9.37
N GLY A 17 1.23 -9.05 9.75
CA GLY A 17 2.52 -9.34 10.39
C GLY A 17 3.64 -9.77 9.43
N ILE A 18 3.36 -9.80 8.12
CA ILE A 18 4.35 -10.13 7.09
C ILE A 18 4.83 -8.82 6.45
N PRO A 19 6.12 -8.44 6.58
CA PRO A 19 6.65 -7.28 5.89
C PRO A 19 6.64 -7.51 4.38
N VAL A 20 6.24 -6.48 3.62
CA VAL A 20 6.15 -6.55 2.17
C VAL A 20 6.70 -5.28 1.55
N VAL A 21 7.49 -5.43 0.49
CA VAL A 21 7.91 -4.32 -0.39
C VAL A 21 7.00 -4.30 -1.61
N PHE A 22 6.47 -3.14 -1.96
CA PHE A 22 5.64 -2.94 -3.15
C PHE A 22 5.92 -1.54 -3.73
N SER A 23 5.59 -1.35 -5.00
CA SER A 23 5.71 -0.05 -5.68
C SER A 23 4.34 0.61 -5.76
N LEU A 24 4.29 1.91 -5.50
CA LEU A 24 3.12 2.77 -5.73
C LEU A 24 2.99 3.20 -7.20
N GLU A 25 3.97 2.88 -8.06
CA GLU A 25 3.91 3.19 -9.48
C GLU A 25 2.71 2.48 -10.14
N LYS A 26 1.87 3.25 -10.84
CA LYS A 26 0.79 2.69 -11.63
C LYS A 26 1.38 1.84 -12.76
N PRO A 27 0.97 0.57 -12.94
CA PRO A 27 1.48 -0.27 -14.03
C PRO A 27 1.23 0.39 -15.39
N LYS A 28 2.30 0.71 -16.13
CA LYS A 28 2.21 1.40 -17.43
C LYS A 28 1.98 0.46 -18.61
N ALA A 29 2.31 -0.82 -18.47
CA ALA A 29 2.19 -1.80 -19.54
C ALA A 29 1.44 -3.05 -19.05
N LYS A 30 0.53 -3.53 -19.90
CA LYS A 30 0.07 -4.92 -19.81
C LYS A 30 1.19 -5.79 -20.39
N LEU A 31 1.44 -6.95 -19.77
CA LEU A 31 2.29 -7.96 -20.38
C LEU A 31 1.78 -8.22 -21.80
N LEU A 32 2.66 -8.17 -22.79
CA LEU A 32 2.28 -8.46 -24.17
C LEU A 32 1.63 -9.85 -24.20
N PRO A 33 0.46 -10.01 -24.82
CA PRO A 33 -0.14 -11.32 -24.97
C PRO A 33 0.79 -12.20 -25.80
N PHE A 34 0.99 -13.45 -25.36
CA PHE A 34 1.81 -14.47 -26.04
C PHE A 34 1.23 -14.97 -27.37
N LYS A 35 0.24 -14.27 -27.92
CA LYS A 35 -0.36 -14.58 -29.21
C LYS A 35 0.13 -13.55 -30.20
N GLY A 36 0.94 -13.99 -31.15
CA GLY A 36 1.22 -13.20 -32.34
C GLY A 36 -0.10 -12.85 -33.07
N PRO A 37 -0.10 -11.86 -33.97
CA PRO A 37 -1.27 -11.51 -34.78
C PRO A 37 -1.83 -12.69 -35.60
N SER A 38 -1.06 -13.76 -35.79
CA SER A 38 -1.41 -15.02 -36.46
C SER A 38 -1.92 -16.13 -35.53
N GLY A 39 -1.90 -15.97 -34.21
CA GLY A 39 -2.41 -16.96 -33.25
C GLY A 39 -1.50 -18.14 -32.92
N GLU A 40 -0.26 -18.15 -33.41
CA GLU A 40 0.74 -19.16 -33.05
C GLU A 40 1.36 -18.87 -31.67
N GLU A 41 1.54 -19.90 -30.85
CA GLU A 41 2.23 -19.81 -29.56
C GLU A 41 3.73 -19.68 -29.79
N GLU A 42 4.27 -18.48 -29.59
CA GLU A 42 5.72 -18.24 -29.68
C GLU A 42 6.44 -18.93 -28.50
N ASN A 43 7.45 -19.76 -28.78
CA ASN A 43 8.17 -20.49 -27.74
C ASN A 43 8.98 -19.50 -26.88
N PRO A 44 8.67 -19.36 -25.57
CA PRO A 44 9.39 -18.43 -24.71
C PRO A 44 10.88 -18.76 -24.60
N SER A 45 11.34 -19.95 -24.97
CA SER A 45 12.75 -20.34 -24.86
C SER A 45 13.67 -19.52 -25.79
N ASP A 46 13.15 -18.97 -26.88
CA ASP A 46 13.94 -18.35 -27.94
C ASP A 46 14.47 -16.95 -27.59
N TYR A 47 13.96 -16.34 -26.52
CA TYR A 47 14.44 -15.06 -25.99
C TYR A 47 15.25 -15.20 -24.68
N GLN A 48 15.77 -16.39 -24.36
CA GLN A 48 16.66 -16.60 -23.20
C GLN A 48 18.07 -16.05 -23.48
N VAL A 49 18.44 -14.95 -22.84
CA VAL A 49 19.83 -14.45 -22.84
C VAL A 49 20.70 -15.22 -21.83
N VAL A 50 20.10 -15.78 -20.77
CA VAL A 50 20.80 -16.48 -19.68
C VAL A 50 20.10 -17.82 -19.36
N PRO A 51 20.84 -18.95 -19.31
CA PRO A 51 20.28 -20.25 -18.92
C PRO A 51 19.65 -20.21 -17.52
N GLY A 52 18.41 -20.67 -17.39
CA GLY A 52 17.67 -20.72 -16.12
C GLY A 52 16.78 -19.50 -15.82
N PHE A 53 16.85 -18.44 -16.63
CA PHE A 53 15.90 -17.32 -16.54
C PHE A 53 14.60 -17.65 -17.27
N ARG A 54 13.46 -17.52 -16.58
CA ARG A 54 12.14 -17.65 -17.21
C ARG A 54 11.87 -16.42 -18.08
N VAL A 55 11.84 -16.59 -19.39
CA VAL A 55 11.55 -15.54 -20.40
C VAL A 55 10.19 -14.87 -20.24
N ARG A 56 9.29 -15.46 -19.45
CA ARG A 56 8.01 -14.83 -19.05
C ARG A 56 8.18 -13.46 -18.38
N ILE A 57 9.40 -13.14 -17.96
CA ILE A 57 9.83 -11.84 -17.52
C ILE A 57 10.84 -11.38 -18.57
N ILE A 58 10.39 -10.65 -19.60
CA ILE A 58 11.28 -9.75 -20.37
C ILE A 58 12.19 -9.11 -19.33
N PRO A 59 13.53 -9.03 -19.52
CA PRO A 59 14.39 -8.46 -18.50
C PRO A 59 13.80 -7.12 -18.12
N VAL A 60 13.13 -7.08 -16.96
CA VAL A 60 12.77 -5.84 -16.32
C VAL A 60 14.13 -5.21 -16.23
N LEU A 61 14.33 -4.06 -16.87
CA LEU A 61 15.56 -3.28 -16.72
C LEU A 61 15.95 -3.42 -15.25
N GLY A 62 17.08 -4.13 -15.00
CA GLY A 62 17.29 -4.89 -13.76
C GLY A 62 17.24 -4.04 -12.49
N THR A 63 17.24 -2.72 -12.68
CA THR A 63 17.08 -1.68 -11.67
C THR A 63 15.83 -1.87 -10.81
N ILE A 64 14.63 -2.11 -11.36
CA ILE A 64 13.43 -2.22 -10.51
C ILE A 64 13.52 -3.45 -9.59
N PRO A 65 13.74 -4.69 -10.08
CA PRO A 65 13.96 -5.84 -9.21
C PRO A 65 15.16 -5.68 -8.26
N ALA A 66 16.26 -5.07 -8.71
CA ALA A 66 17.43 -4.82 -7.89
C ALA A 66 17.13 -3.87 -6.72
N ILE A 67 16.39 -2.78 -6.96
CA ILE A 67 15.96 -1.84 -5.91
C ILE A 67 15.09 -2.57 -4.89
N PHE A 68 14.13 -3.39 -5.34
CA PHE A 68 13.33 -4.21 -4.41
C PHE A 68 14.21 -5.13 -3.56
N GLY A 69 15.18 -5.80 -4.19
CA GLY A 69 16.18 -6.62 -3.50
C GLY A 69 16.97 -5.84 -2.46
N GLN A 70 17.46 -4.65 -2.81
CA GLN A 70 18.21 -3.77 -1.93
C GLN A 70 17.37 -3.28 -0.74
N VAL A 71 16.10 -2.92 -0.97
CA VAL A 71 15.17 -2.51 0.10
C VAL A 71 14.91 -3.67 1.06
N MET A 72 14.65 -4.88 0.53
CA MET A 72 14.44 -6.08 1.36
C MET A 72 15.70 -6.42 2.18
N ALA A 73 16.88 -6.39 1.56
CA ALA A 73 18.15 -6.65 2.24
C ALA A 73 18.41 -5.62 3.34
N SER A 74 18.25 -4.32 3.02
CA SER A 74 18.42 -3.23 3.98
C SER A 74 17.49 -3.39 5.18
N TYR A 75 16.21 -3.70 4.94
CA TYR A 75 15.24 -3.94 6.01
C TYR A 75 15.65 -5.09 6.93
N VAL A 76 16.13 -6.21 6.39
CA VAL A 76 16.58 -7.34 7.20
C VAL A 76 17.82 -6.95 8.03
N VAL A 77 18.78 -6.26 7.42
CA VAL A 77 20.00 -5.81 8.10
C VAL A 77 19.68 -4.87 9.27
N THR A 78 18.78 -3.91 9.08
CA THR A 78 18.41 -2.98 10.16
C THR A 78 17.70 -3.68 11.31
N GLN A 79 16.83 -4.66 11.01
CA GLN A 79 16.20 -5.49 12.04
C GLN A 79 17.23 -6.30 12.84
N LEU A 80 18.20 -6.93 12.16
CA LEU A 80 19.27 -7.68 12.82
C LEU A 80 20.17 -6.77 13.68
N ALA A 81 20.39 -5.53 13.26
CA ALA A 81 21.15 -4.53 14.00
C ALA A 81 20.38 -3.89 15.17
N GLY A 82 19.09 -4.19 15.34
CA GLY A 82 18.23 -3.53 16.32
C GLY A 82 17.95 -2.05 16.01
N LEU A 83 18.21 -1.61 14.77
CA LEU A 83 17.95 -0.24 14.34
C LEU A 83 16.48 -0.09 13.94
N GLN A 84 15.75 0.78 14.64
CA GLN A 84 14.38 1.08 14.28
C GLN A 84 14.32 1.91 13.00
N VAL A 85 13.71 1.33 11.96
CA VAL A 85 13.43 2.02 10.70
C VAL A 85 11.97 2.42 10.67
N HIS A 86 11.71 3.72 10.63
CA HIS A 86 10.37 4.24 10.41
C HIS A 86 10.09 4.25 8.91
N MET A 87 9.16 3.37 8.49
CA MET A 87 8.70 3.35 7.11
C MET A 87 7.60 4.40 6.94
N GLU A 88 7.67 5.16 5.83
CA GLU A 88 6.59 6.03 5.39
C GLU A 88 5.28 5.23 5.25
N PRO A 89 4.15 5.75 5.72
CA PRO A 89 2.86 5.12 5.51
C PRO A 89 2.53 5.03 4.01
N VAL A 90 1.94 3.91 3.65
CA VAL A 90 1.51 3.60 2.26
C VAL A 90 0.27 4.40 1.84
N VAL A 91 -0.43 5.00 2.81
CA VAL A 91 -1.72 5.64 2.58
C VAL A 91 -1.50 7.03 2.01
N ASN A 92 -1.67 7.15 0.69
CA ASN A 92 -1.81 8.42 0.02
C ASN A 92 -3.30 8.76 -0.06
N PHE A 93 -3.74 9.74 0.73
CA PHE A 93 -5.04 10.37 0.55
C PHE A 93 -4.95 11.41 -0.55
N ASP A 94 -5.96 11.44 -1.42
CA ASP A 94 -6.20 12.59 -2.29
C ASP A 94 -7.07 13.64 -1.55
N MET A 95 -7.31 14.77 -2.21
CA MET A 95 -8.12 15.85 -1.64
C MET A 95 -9.56 15.42 -1.31
N ASP A 96 -10.15 14.54 -2.12
CA ASP A 96 -11.51 14.05 -1.88
C ASP A 96 -11.59 13.26 -0.57
N HIS A 97 -10.56 12.47 -0.26
CA HIS A 97 -10.48 11.78 1.04
C HIS A 97 -10.43 12.76 2.22
N TYR A 98 -9.67 13.85 2.10
CA TYR A 98 -9.61 14.86 3.18
C TYR A 98 -10.92 15.63 3.33
N HIS A 99 -11.61 15.94 2.24
CA HIS A 99 -12.96 16.52 2.29
C HIS A 99 -13.96 15.59 2.98
N VAL A 100 -13.91 14.28 2.70
CA VAL A 100 -14.76 13.30 3.39
C VAL A 100 -14.45 13.23 4.89
N LEU A 101 -13.18 13.30 5.28
CA LEU A 101 -12.79 13.33 6.70
C LEU A 101 -13.30 14.59 7.41
N HIS A 102 -13.18 15.76 6.77
CA HIS A 102 -13.67 17.03 7.29
C HIS A 102 -15.19 17.05 7.41
N GLN A 103 -15.91 16.58 6.37
CA GLN A 103 -17.37 16.51 6.38
C GLN A 103 -17.88 15.59 7.49
N ARG A 104 -17.22 14.45 7.73
CA ARG A 104 -17.58 13.54 8.83
C ARG A 104 -17.32 14.13 10.21
N LEU A 105 -16.29 14.96 10.36
CA LEU A 105 -16.05 15.69 11.61
C LEU A 105 -17.20 16.64 11.90
N ILE A 106 -17.65 17.39 10.89
CA ILE A 106 -18.81 18.29 11.00
C ILE A 106 -20.07 17.50 11.37
N GLU A 107 -20.39 16.45 10.63
CA GLU A 107 -21.57 15.61 10.88
C GLU A 107 -21.57 15.00 12.28
N HIS A 108 -20.41 14.52 12.76
CA HIS A 108 -20.28 13.96 14.10
C HIS A 108 -20.56 15.01 15.19
N GLU A 109 -20.03 16.22 15.05
CA GLU A 109 -20.26 17.31 16.02
C GLU A 109 -21.72 17.78 16.00
N GLU A 110 -22.35 17.85 14.83
CA GLU A 110 -23.78 18.13 14.72
C GLU A 110 -24.64 17.06 15.39
N LEU A 111 -24.32 15.78 15.19
CA LEU A 111 -25.05 14.67 15.82
C LEU A 111 -24.87 14.64 17.34
N GLN A 112 -23.66 14.91 17.83
CA GLN A 112 -23.31 14.79 19.24
C GLN A 112 -23.73 16.02 20.06
N TYR A 113 -23.61 17.21 19.49
CA TYR A 113 -23.79 18.49 20.22
C TYR A 113 -24.85 19.40 19.60
N GLY A 114 -25.49 18.99 18.49
CA GLY A 114 -26.50 19.78 17.80
C GLY A 114 -25.93 20.96 17.00
N THR A 115 -24.61 21.11 16.92
CA THR A 115 -23.95 22.20 16.20
C THR A 115 -22.50 21.84 15.85
N ALA A 116 -22.03 22.28 14.68
CA ALA A 116 -20.63 22.23 14.28
C ALA A 116 -19.92 23.61 14.34
N ILE A 117 -20.52 24.62 14.96
CA ILE A 117 -19.92 25.98 15.05
C ILE A 117 -18.54 25.97 15.73
N GLN A 118 -18.29 24.99 16.59
CA GLN A 118 -16.99 24.84 17.27
C GLN A 118 -15.92 24.13 16.43
N VAL A 119 -16.29 23.58 15.26
CA VAL A 119 -15.32 23.03 14.30
C VAL A 119 -14.62 24.18 13.60
N GLN A 120 -13.54 24.67 14.22
CA GLN A 120 -12.71 25.74 13.69
C GLN A 120 -11.55 25.22 12.83
N VAL A 121 -11.61 23.96 12.43
CA VAL A 121 -10.59 23.36 11.57
C VAL A 121 -11.03 23.36 10.11
N ASP A 122 -10.12 23.71 9.20
CA ASP A 122 -10.33 23.61 7.76
C ASP A 122 -9.79 22.29 7.16
N VAL A 123 -9.96 22.12 5.86
CA VAL A 123 -9.54 20.90 5.15
C VAL A 123 -8.01 20.76 5.12
N GLU A 124 -7.27 21.87 5.13
CA GLU A 124 -5.81 21.86 5.13
C GLU A 124 -5.28 21.40 6.50
N GLU A 125 -5.92 21.83 7.59
CA GLU A 125 -5.62 21.38 8.94
C GLU A 125 -6.00 19.91 9.15
N VAL A 126 -7.13 19.47 8.59
CA VAL A 126 -7.49 18.04 8.56
C VAL A 126 -6.43 17.23 7.81
N MET A 127 -5.95 17.72 6.67
CA MET A 127 -4.86 17.10 5.93
C MET A 127 -3.58 17.03 6.78
N TYR A 128 -3.19 18.14 7.41
CA TYR A 128 -2.00 18.18 8.29
C TYR A 128 -2.10 17.16 9.41
N VAL A 129 -3.24 17.10 10.10
CA VAL A 129 -3.46 16.12 11.18
C VAL A 129 -3.42 14.69 10.65
N ALA A 130 -4.18 14.38 9.59
CA ALA A 130 -4.26 13.01 9.07
C ALA A 130 -2.93 12.53 8.47
N LYS A 131 -2.23 13.39 7.75
CA LYS A 131 -1.01 13.05 7.00
C LYS A 131 0.26 13.22 7.82
N GLU A 132 0.47 14.39 8.40
CA GLU A 132 1.74 14.76 9.04
C GLU A 132 1.76 14.32 10.50
N LEU A 133 0.66 14.47 11.24
CA LEU A 133 0.62 14.08 12.66
C LEU A 133 0.39 12.57 12.84
N TRP A 134 -0.57 12.01 12.11
CA TRP A 134 -0.97 10.61 12.26
C TRP A 134 -0.45 9.67 11.18
N HIS A 135 0.21 10.16 10.13
CA HIS A 135 0.81 9.32 9.09
C HIS A 135 -0.22 8.35 8.47
N GLY A 136 -1.45 8.80 8.27
CA GLY A 136 -2.57 7.99 7.78
C GLY A 136 -2.95 6.81 8.68
N ARG A 137 -2.50 6.81 9.94
CA ARG A 137 -2.89 5.81 10.95
C ARG A 137 -4.06 6.31 11.78
N SER A 138 -4.80 5.37 12.37
CA SER A 138 -5.85 5.72 13.31
C SER A 138 -5.22 6.20 14.62
N ALA A 139 -5.77 7.28 15.19
CA ALA A 139 -5.38 7.74 16.52
C ALA A 139 -5.62 6.70 17.63
N ARG A 140 -6.45 5.68 17.36
CA ARG A 140 -6.75 4.57 18.27
C ARG A 140 -5.82 3.37 18.11
N ASP A 141 -4.93 3.35 17.12
CA ASP A 141 -4.00 2.23 16.92
C ASP A 141 -2.84 2.31 17.94
N GLN A 142 -2.94 1.54 19.03
CA GLN A 142 -1.91 1.47 20.08
C GLN A 142 -0.68 0.64 19.68
N SER A 143 -0.70 -0.03 18.51
CA SER A 143 0.33 -0.95 18.05
C SER A 143 0.78 -0.60 16.62
N PRO A 144 2.10 -0.48 16.36
CA PRO A 144 2.62 -0.28 15.00
C PRO A 144 2.30 -1.41 14.02
N LYS A 145 1.77 -2.55 14.49
CA LYS A 145 1.56 -3.77 13.70
C LYS A 145 0.28 -3.75 12.86
N ASP A 146 -0.64 -2.82 13.12
CA ASP A 146 -1.98 -2.79 12.50
C ASP A 146 -2.13 -1.75 11.37
N VAL A 147 -1.10 -1.63 10.52
CA VAL A 147 -1.12 -0.68 9.41
C VAL A 147 -2.24 -1.03 8.42
N GLY A 148 -3.21 -0.12 8.27
CA GLY A 148 -4.33 -0.23 7.34
C GLY A 148 -5.57 -0.97 7.86
N ARG A 149 -5.58 -1.47 9.11
CA ARG A 149 -6.78 -2.04 9.76
C ARG A 149 -7.56 -1.02 10.57
N GLY A 150 -6.89 -0.09 11.25
CA GLY A 150 -7.53 0.93 12.08
C GLY A 150 -8.40 1.93 11.30
N MET A 151 -8.08 2.16 10.02
CA MET A 151 -8.75 3.18 9.19
C MET A 151 -10.23 2.87 8.88
N TRP A 152 -10.64 1.59 8.93
CA TRP A 152 -11.99 1.16 8.56
C TRP A 152 -12.89 0.80 9.75
N ARG A 153 -12.40 0.86 10.99
CA ARG A 153 -13.24 0.58 12.17
C ARG A 153 -14.20 1.71 12.52
N SER A 154 -13.94 2.94 12.07
CA SER A 154 -14.85 4.08 12.26
C SER A 154 -15.93 4.21 11.17
N VAL A 155 -16.03 3.24 10.25
CA VAL A 155 -17.05 3.23 9.18
C VAL A 155 -18.30 2.45 9.60
N LYS A 156 -18.30 1.82 10.79
CA LYS A 156 -19.44 1.03 11.31
C LYS A 156 -19.66 1.18 12.82
N SER A 157 -19.55 2.40 13.35
CA SER A 157 -20.03 2.73 14.69
C SER A 157 -20.80 4.02 14.65
#